data_AF-A0A7V2Y8C9-F1
#
_entry.id   AF-A0A7V2Y8C9-F1
#
_cell.length_a   1.000
_cell.length_b   1.000
_cell.length_c   1.000
_cell.angle_alpha   90.00
_cell.angle_beta   90.00
_cell.angle_gamma   90.00
#
_symmetry.space_group_name_H-M   'P 1'
#
loop_
_entity.id
_entity.type
_entity.pdbx_description
1 polymer ?
#
loop_
_entity_poly.entity_id
_entity_poly.type
_entity_poly.pdbx_seq_one_letter_code
_entity_poly.pdbx_strand_id
1 'polypeptide(L)'
;MKRENSCEVGVCLGMHVTRRMLRAQNALIARRLARLERAVTRLGGGIHQMLRRRGLKLHRKIAPERLLVHRGMSPQAKEEFYRLMHSYSFRLWLRDLIKLRQGEAPEAICSYCSAASSRQYMDALSQMGLVETSRGGSWRLLREGVTSFGETLEWFVAEIFRREFCAQAIHGVSFRSPPPGGDFDVLAAVEGLLVYVECKSSPPRGIEEEEVAGFLGRCRLLAPHLALFLVDTHLRMLDKMVPILEELLGGAPRDSGVIPQKVQRLEREIFHVQHRLYVLNSGRRLAGNLRCCLMDFLREQSCVPGAIGLGTARLDEKALI
;
A
#
# COMPACT_ATOMS: atom_id res chain seq x y z
N MET A 1 -19.81 -38.80 -59.34
CA MET A 1 -18.66 -37.90 -59.10
C MET A 1 -19.19 -36.56 -58.59
N LYS A 2 -18.74 -36.16 -57.38
CA LYS A 2 -18.77 -34.80 -56.79
C LYS A 2 -20.12 -34.16 -56.40
N ARG A 3 -20.60 -34.45 -55.19
CA ARG A 3 -21.45 -33.54 -54.39
C ARG A 3 -21.18 -33.65 -52.88
N GLU A 4 -19.91 -33.59 -52.49
CA GLU A 4 -19.49 -33.35 -51.10
C GLU A 4 -18.25 -32.48 -51.19
N ASN A 5 -18.35 -31.18 -50.86
CA ASN A 5 -17.23 -30.27 -50.53
C ASN A 5 -17.65 -28.80 -50.39
N SER A 6 -18.89 -28.41 -50.67
CA SER A 6 -19.30 -26.99 -50.60
C SER A 6 -19.73 -26.53 -49.21
N CYS A 7 -20.10 -27.43 -48.29
CA CYS A 7 -20.59 -27.06 -46.96
C CYS A 7 -19.47 -26.83 -45.94
N GLU A 8 -18.38 -27.62 -45.96
CA GLU A 8 -17.27 -27.48 -45.02
C GLU A 8 -16.40 -26.23 -45.28
N VAL A 9 -16.25 -25.82 -46.54
CA VAL A 9 -15.43 -24.66 -46.92
C VAL A 9 -16.07 -23.34 -46.44
N GLY A 10 -17.39 -23.25 -46.44
CA GLY A 10 -18.14 -22.07 -45.98
C GLY A 10 -18.05 -21.84 -44.47
N VAL A 11 -18.09 -22.91 -43.67
CA VAL A 11 -17.95 -22.85 -42.20
C VAL A 11 -16.53 -22.45 -41.80
N CYS A 12 -15.51 -23.01 -42.45
CA CYS A 12 -14.11 -22.65 -42.23
C CYS A 12 -13.81 -21.19 -42.61
N LEU A 13 -14.33 -20.69 -43.74
CA LEU A 13 -14.20 -19.28 -44.13
C LEU A 13 -14.89 -18.35 -43.13
N GLY A 14 -16.13 -18.66 -42.71
CA GLY A 14 -16.89 -17.86 -41.75
C GLY A 14 -16.21 -17.76 -40.38
N MET A 15 -15.66 -18.86 -39.86
CA MET A 15 -14.87 -18.89 -38.62
C MET A 15 -13.55 -18.13 -38.75
N HIS A 16 -12.89 -18.16 -39.92
CA HIS A 16 -11.64 -17.43 -40.16
C HIS A 16 -11.85 -15.92 -40.27
N VAL A 17 -12.95 -15.49 -40.90
CA VAL A 17 -13.34 -14.08 -41.00
C VAL A 17 -13.70 -13.52 -39.62
N THR A 18 -14.51 -14.23 -38.83
CA THR A 18 -14.83 -13.83 -37.45
C THR A 18 -13.59 -13.80 -36.55
N ARG A 19 -12.67 -14.77 -36.64
CA ARG A 19 -11.39 -14.73 -35.89
C ARG A 19 -10.51 -13.55 -36.29
N ARG A 20 -10.44 -13.22 -37.58
CA ARG A 20 -9.68 -12.05 -38.07
C ARG A 20 -10.29 -10.74 -37.58
N MET A 21 -11.61 -10.63 -37.65
CA MET A 21 -12.35 -9.45 -37.20
C MET A 21 -12.22 -9.25 -35.69
N LEU A 22 -12.31 -10.33 -34.89
CA LEU A 22 -12.10 -10.29 -33.45
C LEU A 22 -10.65 -9.89 -33.09
N ARG A 23 -9.65 -10.42 -33.81
CA ARG A 23 -8.24 -10.02 -33.64
C ARG A 23 -8.01 -8.54 -33.99
N ALA A 24 -8.63 -8.05 -35.06
CA ALA A 24 -8.54 -6.65 -35.46
C ALA A 24 -9.20 -5.71 -34.44
N GLN A 25 -10.38 -6.09 -33.92
CA GLN A 25 -11.05 -5.36 -32.85
C GLN A 25 -10.22 -5.36 -31.56
N ASN A 26 -9.67 -6.50 -31.14
CA ASN A 26 -8.79 -6.59 -29.96
C ASN A 26 -7.54 -5.73 -30.12
N ALA A 27 -6.93 -5.72 -31.31
CA ALA A 27 -5.77 -4.86 -31.60
C ALA A 27 -6.13 -3.36 -31.56
N LEU A 28 -7.31 -2.99 -32.06
CA LEU A 28 -7.80 -1.61 -32.00
C LEU A 28 -8.08 -1.17 -30.56
N ILE A 29 -8.75 -2.02 -29.77
CA ILE A 29 -9.02 -1.79 -28.35
C ILE A 29 -7.71 -1.61 -27.58
N ALA A 30 -6.75 -2.51 -27.77
CA ALA A 30 -5.43 -2.42 -27.14
C ALA A 30 -4.69 -1.11 -27.50
N ARG A 31 -4.76 -0.68 -28.77
CA ARG A 31 -4.18 0.59 -29.21
C ARG A 31 -4.86 1.80 -28.57
N ARG A 32 -6.20 1.80 -28.44
CA ARG A 32 -6.95 2.87 -27.78
C ARG A 32 -6.67 2.93 -26.29
N LEU A 33 -6.62 1.78 -25.61
CA LEU A 33 -6.16 1.64 -24.22
C LEU A 33 -4.76 2.24 -24.05
N ALA A 34 -3.79 1.82 -24.85
CA ALA A 34 -2.41 2.35 -24.79
C ALA A 34 -2.35 3.86 -25.08
N ARG A 35 -3.29 4.42 -25.85
CA ARG A 35 -3.36 5.87 -26.11
C ARG A 35 -3.96 6.63 -24.92
N LEU A 36 -5.01 6.08 -24.31
CA LEU A 36 -5.65 6.62 -23.11
C LEU A 36 -4.70 6.55 -21.91
N GLU A 37 -4.02 5.43 -21.68
CA GLU A 37 -2.99 5.28 -20.65
C GLU A 37 -1.89 6.35 -20.80
N ARG A 38 -1.40 6.58 -22.03
CA ARG A 38 -0.43 7.64 -22.33
C ARG A 38 -0.98 9.06 -22.18
N ALA A 39 -2.28 9.26 -22.36
CA ALA A 39 -2.92 10.57 -22.18
C ALA A 39 -3.15 10.87 -20.69
N VAL A 40 -3.67 9.90 -19.94
CA VAL A 40 -3.84 9.97 -18.48
C VAL A 40 -2.50 10.15 -17.77
N THR A 41 -1.47 9.42 -18.22
CA THR A 41 -0.09 9.59 -17.69
C THR A 41 0.48 10.98 -17.98
N ARG A 42 0.07 11.63 -19.07
CA ARG A 42 0.47 13.00 -19.41
C ARG A 42 -0.30 14.06 -18.63
N LEU A 43 -1.59 13.83 -18.36
CA LEU A 43 -2.48 14.77 -17.67
C LEU A 43 -2.28 14.76 -16.14
N GLY A 44 -2.11 13.59 -15.52
CA GLY A 44 -1.84 13.50 -14.07
C GLY A 44 -0.36 13.44 -13.72
N GLY A 45 0.51 13.07 -14.69
CA GLY A 45 1.88 12.67 -14.43
C GLY A 45 1.91 11.38 -13.60
N GLY A 46 2.30 10.26 -14.21
CA GLY A 46 2.56 9.04 -13.43
C GLY A 46 3.57 9.30 -12.28
N ILE A 47 3.61 8.40 -11.31
CA ILE A 47 4.43 8.57 -10.10
C ILE A 47 5.89 8.94 -10.41
N HIS A 48 6.46 8.37 -11.47
CA HIS A 48 7.80 8.67 -11.94
C HIS A 48 7.98 10.11 -12.44
N GLN A 49 6.98 10.69 -13.12
CA GLN A 49 7.00 12.08 -13.55
C GLN A 49 6.88 13.02 -12.34
N MET A 50 6.05 12.69 -11.35
CA MET A 50 5.90 13.47 -10.13
C MET A 50 7.21 13.56 -9.34
N LEU A 51 7.96 12.45 -9.27
CA LEU A 51 9.27 12.38 -8.64
C LEU A 51 10.34 13.15 -9.42
N ARG A 52 10.39 12.99 -10.75
CA ARG A 52 11.35 13.71 -11.60
C ARG A 52 11.20 15.23 -11.51
N ARG A 53 9.97 15.75 -11.41
CA ARG A 53 9.72 17.19 -11.23
C ARG A 53 10.25 17.73 -9.89
N ARG A 54 10.41 16.86 -8.88
CA ARG A 54 11.01 17.15 -7.58
C ARG A 54 12.53 16.94 -7.56
N GLY A 55 13.15 16.72 -8.73
CA GLY A 55 14.58 16.39 -8.83
C GLY A 55 14.93 14.95 -8.41
N LEU A 56 13.95 14.12 -8.07
CA LEU A 56 14.16 12.77 -7.56
C LEU A 56 14.23 11.76 -8.71
N LYS A 57 15.39 11.14 -8.90
CA LYS A 57 15.61 10.07 -9.88
C LYS A 57 15.71 8.72 -9.16
N LEU A 58 14.71 7.88 -9.38
CA LEU A 58 14.66 6.52 -8.85
C LEU A 58 15.96 5.77 -9.20
N HIS A 59 16.64 5.25 -8.18
CA HIS A 59 17.88 4.52 -8.33
C HIS A 59 17.67 3.01 -8.27
N ARG A 60 17.05 2.57 -7.16
CA ARG A 60 16.89 1.17 -6.81
C ARG A 60 15.47 0.96 -6.30
N LYS A 61 14.96 -0.24 -6.56
CA LYS A 61 13.79 -0.81 -5.90
C LYS A 61 14.25 -1.97 -5.06
N ILE A 62 13.43 -2.38 -4.10
CA ILE A 62 13.68 -3.58 -3.33
C ILE A 62 13.98 -4.77 -4.23
N ALA A 63 15.00 -5.52 -3.83
CA ALA A 63 15.41 -6.74 -4.52
C ALA A 63 14.26 -7.77 -4.46
N PRO A 64 13.82 -8.35 -5.59
CA PRO A 64 12.72 -9.32 -5.61
C PRO A 64 12.92 -10.52 -4.67
N GLU A 65 14.16 -10.85 -4.35
CA GLU A 65 14.57 -11.96 -3.47
C GLU A 65 14.22 -11.69 -2.00
N ARG A 66 14.05 -10.42 -1.63
CA ARG A 66 13.67 -9.98 -0.27
C ARG A 66 12.16 -9.99 -0.01
N LEU A 67 11.36 -10.25 -1.05
CA LEU A 67 9.89 -10.33 -0.92
C LEU A 67 9.46 -11.78 -0.74
N LEU A 68 8.34 -12.03 -0.05
CA LEU A 68 7.69 -13.35 -0.08
C LEU A 68 6.92 -13.60 -1.37
N VAL A 69 6.35 -12.54 -1.95
CA VAL A 69 5.65 -12.64 -3.23
C VAL A 69 6.64 -12.47 -4.39
N HIS A 70 6.76 -13.48 -5.27
CA HIS A 70 7.63 -13.42 -6.45
C HIS A 70 6.88 -13.59 -7.77
N ARG A 71 7.61 -13.31 -8.86
CA ARG A 71 7.16 -13.50 -10.24
C ARG A 71 6.70 -14.94 -10.52
N GLY A 72 7.38 -15.93 -9.95
CA GLY A 72 7.08 -17.35 -10.15
C GLY A 72 5.80 -17.86 -9.47
N MET A 73 5.20 -17.11 -8.54
CA MET A 73 3.90 -17.49 -7.97
C MET A 73 2.79 -17.35 -9.02
N SER A 74 1.86 -18.30 -8.99
CA SER A 74 0.62 -18.23 -9.79
C SER A 74 -0.21 -17.00 -9.40
N PRO A 75 -1.04 -16.47 -10.31
CA PRO A 75 -1.96 -15.38 -9.97
C PRO A 75 -2.86 -15.71 -8.77
N GLN A 76 -3.34 -16.96 -8.67
CA GLN A 76 -4.17 -17.44 -7.57
C GLN A 76 -3.42 -17.44 -6.23
N ALA A 77 -2.16 -17.88 -6.22
CA ALA A 77 -1.34 -17.85 -5.01
C ALA A 77 -1.07 -16.42 -4.54
N LYS A 78 -0.85 -15.48 -5.47
CA LYS A 78 -0.69 -14.05 -5.14
C LYS A 78 -1.97 -13.45 -4.56
N GLU A 79 -3.12 -13.82 -5.12
CA GLU A 79 -4.43 -13.40 -4.62
C GLU A 79 -4.68 -13.91 -3.21
N GLU A 80 -4.43 -15.20 -2.99
CA GLU A 80 -4.62 -15.83 -1.69
C GLU A 80 -3.70 -15.21 -0.63
N PHE A 81 -2.43 -14.98 -0.97
CA PHE A 81 -1.49 -14.31 -0.06
C PHE A 81 -1.96 -12.90 0.28
N TYR A 82 -2.39 -12.11 -0.72
CA TYR A 82 -2.94 -10.78 -0.50
C TYR A 82 -4.19 -10.81 0.42
N ARG A 83 -5.07 -11.79 0.23
CA ARG A 83 -6.25 -12.01 1.08
C ARG A 83 -5.87 -12.32 2.52
N LEU A 84 -4.90 -13.21 2.74
CA LEU A 84 -4.42 -13.55 4.08
C LEU A 84 -3.79 -12.34 4.78
N MET A 85 -3.06 -11.50 4.05
CA MET A 85 -2.42 -10.28 4.59
C MET A 85 -3.39 -9.26 5.19
N HIS A 86 -4.68 -9.30 4.85
CA HIS A 86 -5.70 -8.48 5.53
C HIS A 86 -5.89 -8.88 7.01
N SER A 87 -5.64 -10.13 7.37
CA SER A 87 -5.71 -10.58 8.76
C SER A 87 -4.49 -10.14 9.56
N TYR A 88 -4.71 -9.36 10.62
CA TYR A 88 -3.62 -8.97 11.52
C TYR A 88 -2.96 -10.16 12.22
N SER A 89 -3.73 -11.19 12.61
CA SER A 89 -3.16 -12.40 13.21
C SER A 89 -2.23 -13.13 12.23
N PHE A 90 -2.58 -13.14 10.93
CA PHE A 90 -1.70 -13.70 9.91
C PHE A 90 -0.42 -12.89 9.77
N ARG A 91 -0.48 -11.55 9.77
CA ARG A 91 0.72 -10.70 9.70
C ARG A 91 1.67 -10.92 10.89
N LEU A 92 1.14 -11.02 12.10
CA LEU A 92 1.93 -11.33 13.30
C LEU A 92 2.56 -12.74 13.21
N TRP A 93 1.77 -13.73 12.83
CA TRP A 93 2.23 -15.11 12.64
C TRP A 93 3.32 -15.20 11.56
N LEU A 94 3.14 -14.52 10.44
CA LEU A 94 4.09 -14.50 9.33
C LEU A 94 5.41 -13.83 9.73
N ARG A 95 5.35 -12.77 10.54
CA ARG A 95 6.54 -12.13 11.09
C ARG A 95 7.36 -13.10 11.95
N ASP A 96 6.71 -13.89 12.79
CA ASP A 96 7.38 -14.91 13.61
C ASP A 96 7.94 -16.03 12.74
N LEU A 97 7.21 -16.47 11.71
CA LEU A 97 7.69 -17.45 10.73
C LEU A 97 8.97 -16.97 10.01
N ILE A 98 9.01 -15.71 9.57
CA ILE A 98 10.19 -15.12 8.93
C ILE A 98 11.37 -15.06 9.91
N LYS A 99 11.10 -14.70 11.18
CA LYS A 99 12.13 -14.59 12.22
C LYS A 99 12.75 -15.95 12.56
N LEU A 100 11.92 -16.98 12.73
CA LEU A 100 12.35 -18.33 13.09
C LEU A 100 12.97 -19.08 11.91
N ARG A 101 12.48 -18.82 10.69
CA ARG A 101 12.88 -19.44 9.41
C ARG A 101 12.62 -20.93 9.27
N GLN A 102 12.73 -21.69 10.34
CA GLN A 102 12.47 -23.12 10.42
C GLN A 102 12.02 -23.48 11.82
N GLY A 103 11.34 -24.63 11.94
CA GLY A 103 10.91 -25.12 13.25
C GLY A 103 10.31 -26.51 13.19
N GLU A 104 10.04 -27.04 14.38
CA GLU A 104 9.35 -28.30 14.59
C GLU A 104 7.92 -28.00 15.05
N ALA A 105 6.95 -28.53 14.30
CA ALA A 105 5.51 -28.33 14.49
C ALA A 105 5.01 -26.89 14.20
N PRO A 106 3.83 -26.73 13.54
CA PRO A 106 3.20 -25.42 13.32
C PRO A 106 2.85 -24.68 14.61
N GLU A 107 2.73 -25.41 15.72
CA GLU A 107 2.39 -24.88 17.05
C GLU A 107 3.46 -23.95 17.63
N ALA A 108 4.70 -24.05 17.15
CA ALA A 108 5.80 -23.19 17.56
C ALA A 108 5.58 -21.69 17.24
N ILE A 109 4.64 -21.36 16.33
CA ILE A 109 4.36 -19.99 15.87
C ILE A 109 2.97 -19.50 16.34
N CYS A 110 2.33 -20.17 17.31
CA CYS A 110 0.95 -19.89 17.73
C CYS A 110 0.77 -18.69 18.68
N SER A 111 1.80 -17.88 18.93
CA SER A 111 1.77 -16.78 19.92
C SER A 111 0.58 -15.82 19.76
N TYR A 112 0.05 -15.69 18.54
CA TYR A 112 -0.99 -14.72 18.20
C TYR A 112 -2.22 -15.30 17.49
N CYS A 113 -2.32 -16.62 17.38
CA CYS A 113 -3.47 -17.28 16.74
C CYS A 113 -3.71 -18.69 17.29
N SER A 114 -4.88 -19.25 17.00
CA SER A 114 -5.19 -20.63 17.39
C SER A 114 -4.30 -21.63 16.63
N ALA A 115 -4.06 -22.81 17.20
CA ALA A 115 -3.34 -23.89 16.51
C ALA A 115 -4.03 -24.28 15.18
N ALA A 116 -5.36 -24.23 15.13
CA ALA A 116 -6.11 -24.46 13.89
C ALA A 116 -5.81 -23.39 12.82
N SER A 117 -5.76 -22.12 13.20
CA SER A 117 -5.38 -21.01 12.30
C SER A 117 -3.93 -21.13 11.83
N SER A 118 -3.01 -21.47 12.74
CA SER A 118 -1.58 -21.67 12.39
C SER A 118 -1.40 -22.77 11.35
N ARG A 119 -2.09 -23.91 11.52
CA ARG A 119 -2.09 -25.00 10.53
C ARG A 119 -2.66 -24.56 9.19
N GLN A 120 -3.79 -23.85 9.19
CA GLN A 120 -4.37 -23.30 7.96
C GLN A 120 -3.42 -22.34 7.23
N TYR A 121 -2.71 -21.48 7.97
CA TYR A 121 -1.72 -20.57 7.38
C TYR A 121 -0.52 -21.33 6.83
N MET A 122 -0.03 -22.34 7.56
CA MET A 122 1.07 -23.22 7.12
C MET A 122 0.70 -23.96 5.83
N ASP A 123 -0.47 -24.58 5.78
CA ASP A 123 -0.96 -25.31 4.61
C ASP A 123 -1.10 -24.39 3.40
N ALA A 124 -1.65 -23.18 3.61
CA ALA A 124 -1.76 -22.19 2.55
C ALA A 124 -0.38 -21.76 2.01
N LEU A 125 0.59 -21.48 2.88
CA LEU A 125 1.95 -21.13 2.44
C LEU A 125 2.68 -22.30 1.76
N SER A 126 2.44 -23.54 2.20
CA SER A 126 2.99 -24.74 1.57
C SER A 126 2.44 -24.93 0.16
N GLN A 127 1.12 -24.79 -0.03
CA GLN A 127 0.49 -24.83 -1.35
C GLN A 127 0.97 -23.71 -2.29
N MET A 128 1.35 -22.56 -1.74
CA MET A 128 1.95 -21.46 -2.50
C MET A 128 3.43 -21.68 -2.85
N GLY A 129 4.07 -22.74 -2.34
CA GLY A 129 5.50 -22.99 -2.51
C GLY A 129 6.38 -21.99 -1.77
N LEU A 130 5.89 -21.43 -0.66
CA LEU A 130 6.65 -20.49 0.19
C LEU A 130 7.31 -21.20 1.37
N VAL A 131 6.71 -22.29 1.85
CA VAL A 131 7.20 -23.11 2.96
C VAL A 131 7.23 -24.57 2.51
N GLU A 132 8.25 -25.29 2.96
CA GLU A 132 8.32 -26.74 2.84
C GLU A 132 7.93 -27.36 4.18
N THR A 133 7.03 -28.34 4.15
CA THR A 133 6.58 -29.10 5.32
C THR A 133 6.94 -30.57 5.18
N SER A 134 7.46 -31.18 6.26
CA SER A 134 7.81 -32.60 6.29
C SER A 134 6.69 -33.45 6.89
N ARG A 135 6.74 -34.76 6.65
CA ARG A 135 5.81 -35.73 7.27
C ARG A 135 5.89 -35.77 8.80
N GLY A 136 7.01 -35.35 9.38
CA GLY A 136 7.22 -35.24 10.82
C GLY A 136 6.74 -33.93 11.44
N GLY A 137 6.13 -33.03 10.65
CA GLY A 137 5.64 -31.73 11.11
C GLY A 137 6.70 -30.64 11.20
N SER A 138 7.94 -30.90 10.79
CA SER A 138 8.94 -29.84 10.63
C SER A 138 8.65 -28.98 9.40
N TRP A 139 9.06 -27.72 9.45
CA TRP A 139 8.81 -26.76 8.39
C TRP A 139 10.01 -25.84 8.18
N ARG A 140 10.15 -25.33 6.95
CA ARG A 140 11.22 -24.42 6.56
C ARG A 140 10.75 -23.41 5.53
N LEU A 141 11.05 -22.13 5.76
CA LEU A 141 10.84 -21.06 4.79
C LEU A 141 11.80 -21.22 3.61
N LEU A 142 11.26 -21.33 2.40
CA LEU A 142 12.04 -21.57 1.17
C LEU A 142 12.81 -20.34 0.69
N ARG A 143 12.46 -19.16 1.21
CA ARG A 143 12.96 -17.86 0.76
C ARG A 143 14.09 -17.36 1.66
N GLU A 144 15.34 -17.64 1.26
CA GLU A 144 16.52 -17.23 2.02
C GLU A 144 16.71 -15.72 2.11
N GLY A 145 16.42 -14.99 1.03
CA GLY A 145 16.57 -13.53 0.98
C GLY A 145 15.56 -12.74 1.81
N VAL A 146 14.48 -13.37 2.30
CA VAL A 146 13.48 -12.71 3.15
C VAL A 146 13.96 -12.78 4.59
N THR A 147 14.48 -11.67 5.12
CA THR A 147 15.03 -11.59 6.48
C THR A 147 14.16 -10.81 7.45
N SER A 148 13.22 -10.00 6.94
CA SER A 148 12.30 -9.22 7.76
C SER A 148 10.88 -9.24 7.19
N PHE A 149 9.91 -8.91 8.05
CA PHE A 149 8.52 -8.74 7.62
C PHE A 149 8.24 -7.37 7.00
N GLY A 150 9.07 -6.36 7.29
CA GLY A 150 8.85 -4.97 6.87
C GLY A 150 8.62 -4.84 5.37
N GLU A 151 9.45 -5.52 4.59
CA GLU A 151 9.38 -5.44 3.12
C GLU A 151 8.14 -6.10 2.53
N THR A 152 7.60 -7.12 3.23
CA THR A 152 6.34 -7.76 2.88
C THR A 152 5.16 -6.85 3.25
N LEU A 153 5.25 -6.13 4.38
CA LEU A 153 4.26 -5.12 4.77
C LEU A 153 4.21 -3.96 3.77
N GLU A 154 5.36 -3.44 3.35
CA GLU A 154 5.47 -2.42 2.30
C GLU A 154 4.81 -2.87 0.99
N TRP A 155 5.11 -4.10 0.55
CA TRP A 155 4.47 -4.69 -0.62
C TRP A 155 2.95 -4.75 -0.45
N PHE A 156 2.45 -5.18 0.71
CA PHE A 156 1.01 -5.31 0.98
C PHE A 156 0.31 -3.95 0.95
N VAL A 157 0.89 -2.92 1.56
CA VAL A 157 0.36 -1.55 1.53
C VAL A 157 0.30 -1.04 0.09
N ALA A 158 1.35 -1.27 -0.71
CA ALA A 158 1.33 -0.92 -2.13
C ALA A 158 0.25 -1.67 -2.92
N GLU A 159 -0.02 -2.94 -2.60
CA GLU A 159 -1.12 -3.70 -3.21
C GLU A 159 -2.49 -3.16 -2.82
N ILE A 160 -2.70 -2.71 -1.58
CA ILE A 160 -3.95 -2.01 -1.20
C ILE A 160 -4.16 -0.79 -2.09
N PHE A 161 -3.14 0.05 -2.27
CA PHE A 161 -3.24 1.20 -3.19
C PHE A 161 -3.59 0.80 -4.62
N ARG A 162 -2.94 -0.24 -5.16
CA ARG A 162 -3.18 -0.71 -6.53
C ARG A 162 -4.58 -1.29 -6.71
N ARG A 163 -5.02 -2.13 -5.77
CA ARG A 163 -6.23 -2.96 -5.91
C ARG A 163 -7.49 -2.26 -5.43
N GLU A 164 -7.41 -1.54 -4.31
CA GLU A 164 -8.58 -0.96 -3.65
C GLU A 164 -8.78 0.51 -4.00
N PHE A 165 -7.69 1.24 -4.29
CA PHE A 165 -7.74 2.66 -4.64
C PHE A 165 -7.41 2.93 -6.11
N CYS A 166 -7.20 1.88 -6.92
CA CYS A 166 -6.84 1.99 -8.35
C CYS A 166 -5.66 2.94 -8.61
N ALA A 167 -4.72 3.03 -7.66
CA ALA A 167 -3.62 3.97 -7.68
C ALA A 167 -2.34 3.34 -8.25
N GLN A 168 -1.48 4.17 -8.86
CA GLN A 168 -0.11 3.73 -9.12
C GLN A 168 0.64 3.70 -7.80
N ALA A 169 1.27 2.57 -7.44
CA ALA A 169 2.08 2.48 -6.23
C ALA A 169 3.40 1.76 -6.48
N ILE A 170 4.48 2.23 -5.86
CA ILE A 170 5.80 1.62 -5.81
C ILE A 170 6.22 1.50 -4.34
N HIS A 171 7.03 0.49 -4.02
CA HIS A 171 7.51 0.25 -2.64
C HIS A 171 9.00 -0.07 -2.60
N GLY A 172 9.61 0.12 -1.43
CA GLY A 172 11.02 -0.10 -1.14
C GLY A 172 11.94 0.62 -2.11
N VAL A 173 11.81 1.94 -2.25
CA VAL A 173 12.51 2.72 -3.29
C VAL A 173 13.58 3.64 -2.73
N SER A 174 14.69 3.80 -3.46
CA SER A 174 15.78 4.71 -3.10
C SER A 174 16.21 5.61 -4.28
N PHE A 175 16.85 6.74 -3.98
CA PHE A 175 17.24 7.78 -4.96
C PHE A 175 18.76 7.96 -5.06
N ARG A 176 19.29 8.36 -6.24
CA ARG A 176 20.74 8.30 -6.59
C ARG A 176 21.67 9.25 -5.82
N SER A 177 21.15 10.31 -5.24
CA SER A 177 21.89 11.18 -4.32
C SER A 177 21.01 11.32 -3.11
N PRO A 178 21.25 10.59 -2.01
CA PRO A 178 20.40 10.69 -0.85
C PRO A 178 20.67 12.06 -0.21
N PRO A 179 19.67 12.93 -0.13
CA PRO A 179 19.61 13.89 0.97
C PRO A 179 19.42 13.06 2.25
N PRO A 180 19.60 13.62 3.46
CA PRO A 180 19.42 12.85 4.69
C PRO A 180 18.00 12.27 4.69
N GLY A 181 17.86 10.94 4.55
CA GLY A 181 16.52 10.36 4.33
C GLY A 181 16.43 8.87 4.08
N GLY A 182 17.41 8.22 3.44
CA GLY A 182 17.38 6.76 3.25
C GLY A 182 16.33 6.26 2.24
N ASP A 183 15.85 5.03 2.45
CA ASP A 183 14.87 4.37 1.58
C ASP A 183 13.43 4.86 1.89
N PHE A 184 12.54 4.76 0.90
CA PHE A 184 11.13 5.12 1.01
C PHE A 184 10.27 3.87 0.87
N ASP A 185 9.47 3.61 1.90
CA ASP A 185 8.67 2.40 2.05
C ASP A 185 7.60 2.26 0.96
N VAL A 186 6.63 3.19 0.88
CA VAL A 186 5.60 3.16 -0.18
C VAL A 186 5.31 4.56 -0.70
N LEU A 187 5.33 4.69 -2.02
CA LEU A 187 4.88 5.89 -2.73
C LEU A 187 3.70 5.55 -3.62
N ALA A 188 2.63 6.33 -3.58
CA ALA A 188 1.47 6.17 -4.43
C ALA A 188 1.05 7.48 -5.10
N ALA A 189 0.38 7.36 -6.25
CA ALA A 189 -0.27 8.47 -6.93
C ALA A 189 -1.78 8.22 -6.94
N VAL A 190 -2.50 8.97 -6.11
CA VAL A 190 -3.97 8.91 -5.96
C VAL A 190 -4.54 10.19 -6.53
N GLU A 191 -5.36 10.12 -7.58
CA GLU A 191 -5.95 11.31 -8.23
C GLU A 191 -4.94 12.40 -8.63
N GLY A 192 -3.72 12.00 -9.01
CA GLY A 192 -2.64 12.93 -9.35
C GLY A 192 -1.94 13.56 -8.13
N LEU A 193 -2.31 13.15 -6.91
CA LEU A 193 -1.70 13.55 -5.65
C LEU A 193 -0.69 12.49 -5.19
N LEU A 194 0.49 12.97 -4.80
CA LEU A 194 1.58 12.14 -4.30
C LEU A 194 1.32 11.79 -2.84
N VAL A 195 1.17 10.49 -2.58
CA VAL A 195 1.01 9.91 -1.25
C VAL A 195 2.30 9.19 -0.86
N TYR A 196 2.75 9.38 0.37
CA TYR A 196 3.87 8.67 0.96
C TYR A 196 3.41 7.94 2.22
N VAL A 197 3.78 6.66 2.35
CA VAL A 197 3.55 5.87 3.55
C VAL A 197 4.87 5.33 4.06
N GLU A 198 5.19 5.60 5.32
CA GLU A 198 6.21 4.91 6.10
C GLU A 198 5.53 3.76 6.85
N CYS A 199 6.08 2.55 6.75
CA CYS A 199 5.54 1.34 7.34
C CYS A 199 6.45 0.85 8.47
N LYS A 200 5.88 0.67 9.67
CA LYS A 200 6.58 0.07 10.81
C LYS A 200 5.91 -1.22 11.23
N SER A 201 6.65 -2.33 11.18
CA SER A 201 6.19 -3.64 11.64
C SER A 201 6.42 -3.88 13.15
N SER A 202 7.18 -3.00 13.80
CA SER A 202 7.36 -2.99 15.25
C SER A 202 6.15 -2.34 15.94
N PRO A 203 5.78 -2.77 17.16
CA PRO A 203 4.76 -2.07 17.94
C PRO A 203 5.26 -0.67 18.33
N PRO A 204 4.37 0.27 18.72
CA PRO A 204 4.75 1.64 19.08
C PRO A 204 5.90 1.71 20.09
N ARG A 205 5.88 0.83 21.10
CA ARG A 205 6.95 0.73 22.12
C ARG A 205 8.35 0.50 21.55
N GLY A 206 8.50 -0.10 20.38
CA GLY A 206 9.79 -0.30 19.71
C GLY A 206 10.03 0.64 18.54
N ILE A 207 9.31 1.75 18.45
CA ILE A 207 9.57 2.84 17.50
C ILE A 207 10.25 3.98 18.25
N GLU A 208 11.45 4.35 17.83
CA GLU A 208 12.23 5.42 18.47
C GLU A 208 11.98 6.78 17.81
N GLU A 209 12.31 7.87 18.51
CA GLU A 209 12.11 9.24 18.03
C GLU A 209 12.86 9.49 16.71
N GLU A 210 14.07 8.95 16.57
CA GLU A 210 14.90 9.08 15.37
C GLU A 210 14.23 8.50 14.13
N GLU A 211 13.39 7.47 14.29
CA GLU A 211 12.64 6.90 13.17
C GLU A 211 11.53 7.85 12.70
N VAL A 212 10.83 8.51 13.64
CA VAL A 212 9.81 9.52 13.34
C VAL A 212 10.46 10.77 12.75
N ALA A 213 11.60 11.21 13.30
CA ALA A 213 12.38 12.32 12.77
C ALA A 213 12.87 12.04 11.35
N GLY A 214 13.33 10.80 11.08
CA GLY A 214 13.69 10.33 9.75
C GLY A 214 12.54 10.40 8.76
N PHE A 215 11.34 9.96 9.17
CA PHE A 215 10.12 10.08 8.37
C PHE A 215 9.78 11.54 8.04
N LEU A 216 9.85 12.45 9.03
CA LEU A 216 9.63 13.88 8.81
C LEU A 216 10.69 14.48 7.87
N GLY A 217 11.95 14.05 7.99
CA GLY A 217 13.02 14.41 7.06
C GLY A 217 12.71 13.98 5.62
N ARG A 218 12.26 12.73 5.44
CA ARG A 218 11.78 12.21 4.15
C ARG A 218 10.58 12.99 3.61
N CYS A 219 9.63 13.39 4.48
CA CYS A 219 8.51 14.24 4.09
C CYS A 219 8.96 15.62 3.59
N ARG A 220 9.92 16.27 4.27
CA ARG A 220 10.47 17.57 3.84
C ARG A 220 11.16 17.45 2.48
N LEU A 221 11.91 16.37 2.26
CA LEU A 221 12.57 16.11 0.99
C LEU A 221 11.57 15.84 -0.15
N LEU A 222 10.63 14.93 0.09
CA LEU A 222 9.72 14.44 -0.93
C LEU A 222 8.60 15.44 -1.23
N ALA A 223 8.23 16.28 -0.26
CA ALA A 223 7.07 17.16 -0.30
C ALA A 223 5.83 16.42 -0.86
N PRO A 224 5.37 15.34 -0.19
CA PRO A 224 4.16 14.65 -0.59
C PRO A 224 2.93 15.53 -0.32
N HIS A 225 1.83 15.25 -1.00
CA HIS A 225 0.56 15.93 -0.70
C HIS A 225 -0.09 15.33 0.55
N LEU A 226 0.09 14.01 0.73
CA LEU A 226 -0.36 13.24 1.89
C LEU A 226 0.78 12.34 2.37
N ALA A 227 1.09 12.39 3.67
CA ALA A 227 2.06 11.52 4.33
C ALA A 227 1.38 10.69 5.42
N LEU A 228 1.71 9.40 5.50
CA LEU A 228 1.12 8.45 6.43
C LEU A 228 2.25 7.72 7.18
N PHE A 229 2.25 7.78 8.50
CA PHE A 229 3.12 6.97 9.34
C PHE A 229 2.32 5.80 9.90
N LEU A 230 2.41 4.65 9.23
CA LEU A 230 1.64 3.46 9.51
C LEU A 230 2.41 2.52 10.43
N VAL A 231 1.80 2.17 11.56
CA VAL A 231 2.32 1.14 12.48
C VAL A 231 1.44 -0.10 12.42
N ASP A 232 1.99 -1.26 12.03
CA ASP A 232 1.23 -2.52 11.94
C ASP A 232 0.98 -3.10 13.34
N THR A 233 -0.02 -2.52 14.01
CA THR A 233 -0.43 -2.91 15.35
C THR A 233 -1.93 -2.72 15.57
N HIS A 234 -2.45 -3.36 16.62
CA HIS A 234 -3.72 -3.01 17.24
C HIS A 234 -3.55 -2.18 18.53
N LEU A 235 -2.32 -1.93 18.96
CA LEU A 235 -2.02 -1.19 20.18
C LEU A 235 -2.38 0.29 20.03
N ARG A 236 -2.59 0.94 21.19
CA ARG A 236 -2.84 2.37 21.26
C ARG A 236 -1.63 3.15 20.78
N MET A 237 -1.88 4.14 19.94
CA MET A 237 -0.89 5.04 19.35
C MET A 237 -0.73 6.31 20.18
N LEU A 238 -1.80 6.73 20.88
CA LEU A 238 -1.86 7.97 21.66
C LEU A 238 -0.70 8.12 22.63
N ASP A 239 -0.36 7.06 23.36
CA ASP A 239 0.54 7.18 24.52
C ASP A 239 2.01 7.41 24.13
N LYS A 240 2.41 7.04 22.91
CA LYS A 240 3.81 7.12 22.47
C LYS A 240 4.00 7.90 21.17
N MET A 241 3.20 7.60 20.15
CA MET A 241 3.44 8.18 18.82
C MET A 241 3.00 9.63 18.73
N VAL A 242 1.91 10.00 19.43
CA VAL A 242 1.42 11.38 19.45
C VAL A 242 2.42 12.31 20.17
N PRO A 243 2.90 12.01 21.39
CA PRO A 243 3.92 12.82 22.06
C PRO A 243 5.19 13.04 21.22
N ILE A 244 5.75 11.96 20.65
CA ILE A 244 6.95 12.04 19.81
C ILE A 244 6.71 12.98 18.61
N LEU A 245 5.55 12.85 17.96
CA LEU A 245 5.23 13.70 16.82
C LEU A 245 5.02 15.17 17.22
N GLU A 246 4.32 15.43 18.32
CA GLU A 246 4.11 16.78 18.84
C GLU A 246 5.42 17.46 19.25
N GLU A 247 6.35 16.72 19.86
CA GLU A 247 7.68 17.21 20.21
C GLU A 247 8.49 17.58 18.97
N LEU A 248 8.55 16.68 17.98
CA LEU A 248 9.29 16.90 16.73
C LEU A 248 8.70 18.00 15.83
N LEU A 249 7.40 18.26 15.92
CA LEU A 249 6.72 19.35 15.19
C LEU A 249 6.69 20.66 15.98
N GLY A 250 6.69 20.60 17.31
CA GLY A 250 6.62 21.73 18.22
C GLY A 250 7.98 22.36 18.55
N GLY A 251 9.10 21.72 18.18
CA GLY A 251 10.47 22.15 18.45
C GLY A 251 10.95 23.45 17.78
N ALA A 252 10.05 24.31 17.27
CA ALA A 252 10.42 25.67 16.93
C ALA A 252 10.70 26.45 18.24
N PRO A 253 11.78 27.26 18.33
CA PRO A 253 12.06 28.06 19.53
C PRO A 253 10.80 28.85 19.94
N ARG A 254 10.52 28.94 21.25
CA ARG A 254 9.34 29.66 21.79
C ARG A 254 9.26 31.12 21.30
N ASP A 255 10.38 31.69 20.85
CA ASP A 255 10.51 33.04 20.30
C ASP A 255 10.28 33.15 18.78
N SER A 256 9.97 32.05 18.09
CA SER A 256 9.82 32.03 16.62
C SER A 256 8.44 32.49 16.13
N GLY A 257 7.47 32.72 17.03
CA GLY A 257 6.10 33.09 16.68
C GLY A 257 5.34 32.00 15.90
N VAL A 258 5.91 30.81 15.74
CA VAL A 258 5.30 29.68 15.04
C VAL A 258 4.29 29.00 15.98
N ILE A 259 3.03 28.98 15.56
CA ILE A 259 1.96 28.28 16.29
C ILE A 259 2.27 26.77 16.28
N PRO A 260 2.37 26.10 17.45
CA PRO A 260 2.64 24.67 17.52
C PRO A 260 1.62 23.87 16.70
N GLN A 261 2.10 22.97 15.86
CA GLN A 261 1.22 22.09 15.11
C GLN A 261 0.65 21.02 16.05
N LYS A 262 -0.61 21.17 16.42
CA LYS A 262 -1.30 20.22 17.29
C LYS A 262 -1.69 18.95 16.53
N VAL A 263 -1.41 17.79 17.12
CA VAL A 263 -1.89 16.51 16.61
C VAL A 263 -3.35 16.35 17.02
N GLN A 264 -4.23 16.08 16.06
CA GLN A 264 -5.66 15.92 16.27
C GLN A 264 -6.07 14.48 16.01
N ARG A 265 -7.04 13.98 16.77
CA ARG A 265 -7.62 12.65 16.55
C ARG A 265 -8.73 12.76 15.52
N LEU A 266 -8.63 11.98 14.44
CA LEU A 266 -9.69 11.85 13.45
C LEU A 266 -10.72 10.80 13.88
N GLU A 267 -10.26 9.56 14.05
CA GLU A 267 -11.11 8.43 14.45
C GLU A 267 -10.27 7.35 15.12
N ARG A 268 -10.71 6.81 16.27
CA ARG A 268 -10.03 5.72 16.99
C ARG A 268 -8.52 5.99 17.17
N GLU A 269 -7.67 5.21 16.50
CA GLU A 269 -6.20 5.27 16.53
C GLU A 269 -5.63 5.91 15.26
N ILE A 270 -6.41 6.79 14.60
CA ILE A 270 -6.00 7.62 13.48
C ILE A 270 -5.90 9.07 13.97
N PHE A 271 -4.71 9.63 13.81
CA PHE A 271 -4.38 11.00 14.18
C PHE A 271 -3.83 11.74 12.97
N HIS A 272 -3.96 13.06 12.94
CA HIS A 272 -3.50 13.88 11.83
C HIS A 272 -2.94 15.21 12.30
N VAL A 273 -2.13 15.80 11.41
CA VAL A 273 -1.64 17.18 11.48
C VAL A 273 -2.07 17.85 10.19
N GLN A 274 -2.92 18.87 10.32
CA GLN A 274 -3.43 19.68 9.21
C GLN A 274 -4.07 18.86 8.06
N HIS A 275 -4.57 17.66 8.35
CA HIS A 275 -5.15 16.74 7.36
C HIS A 275 -4.19 16.37 6.22
N ARG A 276 -2.86 16.50 6.43
CA ARG A 276 -1.84 16.21 5.41
C ARG A 276 -0.81 15.20 5.86
N LEU A 277 -0.60 15.08 7.17
CA LEU A 277 0.24 14.06 7.78
C LEU A 277 -0.63 13.27 8.75
N TYR A 278 -0.65 11.95 8.63
CA TYR A 278 -1.39 11.08 9.53
C TYR A 278 -0.48 10.10 10.23
N VAL A 279 -0.83 9.75 11.45
CA VAL A 279 -0.28 8.61 12.20
C VAL A 279 -1.43 7.67 12.46
N LEU A 280 -1.27 6.41 12.08
CA LEU A 280 -2.32 5.40 12.16
C LEU A 280 -1.74 4.05 12.50
N ASN A 281 -2.53 3.23 13.18
CA ASN A 281 -2.26 1.80 13.27
C ASN A 281 -2.98 1.01 12.18
N SER A 282 -2.63 -0.26 12.01
CA SER A 282 -3.34 -1.14 11.07
C SER A 282 -4.75 -1.49 11.53
N GLY A 283 -4.96 -1.58 12.85
CA GLY A 283 -6.25 -1.86 13.45
C GLY A 283 -6.93 -3.10 12.83
N ARG A 284 -8.25 -3.22 13.00
CA ARG A 284 -8.99 -4.39 12.45
C ARG A 284 -8.97 -4.46 10.92
N ARG A 285 -8.82 -3.32 10.23
CA ARG A 285 -8.87 -3.23 8.76
C ARG A 285 -7.96 -2.12 8.25
N LEU A 286 -6.73 -2.47 7.87
CA LEU A 286 -5.73 -1.53 7.38
C LEU A 286 -6.25 -0.71 6.18
N ALA A 287 -6.84 -1.36 5.18
CA ALA A 287 -7.38 -0.66 4.01
C ALA A 287 -8.51 0.31 4.37
N GLY A 288 -9.30 -0.01 5.40
CA GLY A 288 -10.33 0.88 5.94
C GLY A 288 -9.73 2.14 6.55
N ASN A 289 -8.65 2.00 7.34
CA ASN A 289 -7.96 3.14 7.93
C ASN A 289 -7.30 4.02 6.85
N LEU A 290 -6.64 3.41 5.86
CA LEU A 290 -6.07 4.15 4.72
C LEU A 290 -7.15 4.92 3.95
N ARG A 291 -8.33 4.30 3.74
CA ARG A 291 -9.48 4.94 3.11
C ARG A 291 -9.97 6.13 3.94
N CYS A 292 -10.05 5.99 5.26
CA CYS A 292 -10.46 7.08 6.16
C CYS A 292 -9.53 8.29 6.02
N CYS A 293 -8.19 8.08 6.06
CA CYS A 293 -7.23 9.17 5.86
C CYS A 293 -7.34 9.83 4.48
N LEU A 294 -7.51 9.02 3.41
CA LEU A 294 -7.68 9.55 2.05
C LEU A 294 -8.95 10.39 1.92
N MET A 295 -10.07 9.90 2.45
CA MET A 295 -11.35 10.62 2.42
C MET A 295 -11.27 11.95 3.17
N ASP A 296 -10.67 11.95 4.36
CA ASP A 296 -10.46 13.15 5.17
C ASP A 296 -9.60 14.18 4.41
N PHE A 297 -8.42 13.75 3.93
CA PHE A 297 -7.52 14.61 3.15
C PHE A 297 -8.20 15.23 1.91
N LEU A 298 -8.91 14.43 1.11
CA LEU A 298 -9.55 14.91 -0.13
C LEU A 298 -10.70 15.89 0.15
N ARG A 299 -11.47 15.68 1.23
CA ARG A 299 -12.50 16.63 1.66
C ARG A 299 -11.89 17.97 2.01
N GLU A 300 -10.82 17.97 2.79
CA GLU A 300 -10.16 19.21 3.22
C GLU A 300 -9.41 19.92 2.08
N GLN A 301 -8.88 19.19 1.09
CA GLN A 301 -8.35 19.82 -0.13
C GLN A 301 -9.45 20.52 -0.96
N SER A 302 -10.66 19.99 -0.93
CA SER A 302 -11.80 20.55 -1.67
C SER A 302 -12.41 21.78 -0.97
N CYS A 303 -12.23 21.91 0.35
CA CYS A 303 -12.72 23.03 1.15
C CYS A 303 -11.81 24.28 1.12
N VAL A 304 -10.71 24.27 0.35
CA VAL A 304 -9.88 25.47 0.15
C VAL A 304 -10.71 26.54 -0.58
N PRO A 305 -10.84 27.78 -0.06
CA PRO A 305 -11.72 28.79 -0.62
C PRO A 305 -11.36 29.08 -2.09
N GLY A 306 -12.25 28.71 -3.01
CA GLY A 306 -12.08 28.95 -4.45
C GLY A 306 -12.53 27.81 -5.36
N ALA A 307 -12.72 26.60 -4.84
CA ALA A 307 -13.26 25.48 -5.60
C ALA A 307 -14.72 25.24 -5.19
N ILE A 308 -15.64 25.64 -6.08
CA ILE A 308 -17.10 25.42 -6.01
C ILE A 308 -17.80 26.28 -4.94
N GLY A 309 -18.15 27.50 -5.35
CA GLY A 309 -19.25 28.25 -4.76
C GLY A 309 -20.57 27.52 -4.98
N LEU A 310 -20.88 26.53 -4.13
CA LEU A 310 -22.25 26.19 -3.79
C LEU A 310 -22.46 26.78 -2.40
N GLY A 311 -23.02 27.99 -2.38
CA GLY A 311 -23.38 28.67 -1.15
C GLY A 311 -24.29 27.78 -0.32
N THR A 312 -23.77 27.27 0.79
CA THR A 312 -24.62 26.83 1.89
C THR A 312 -25.05 28.09 2.62
N ALA A 313 -26.13 28.70 2.15
CA ALA A 313 -26.94 29.55 3.00
C ALA A 313 -27.33 28.70 4.22
N ARG A 314 -26.78 29.04 5.38
CA ARG A 314 -27.39 28.63 6.64
C ARG A 314 -28.75 29.31 6.66
N LEU A 315 -29.82 28.53 6.47
CA LEU A 315 -31.14 28.96 6.87
C LEU A 315 -31.12 29.02 8.39
N ASP A 316 -31.04 30.23 8.93
CA ASP A 316 -31.28 30.51 10.33
C ASP A 316 -32.74 30.18 10.64
N GLU A 317 -32.97 28.98 11.18
CA GLU A 317 -34.27 28.49 11.62
C GLU A 317 -34.65 29.05 13.01
N LYS A 318 -34.46 30.37 13.20
CA LYS A 318 -34.84 31.10 14.43
C LYS A 318 -35.52 32.44 14.14
N ALA A 319 -36.45 32.43 13.20
CA ALA A 319 -37.44 33.50 13.06
C ALA A 319 -38.81 32.92 12.70
N LEU A 320 -39.35 32.05 13.56
CA LEU A 320 -40.79 31.85 13.68
C LEU A 320 -41.10 31.32 15.09
N ILE A 321 -41.39 32.26 15.99
CA ILE A 321 -42.33 32.29 17.13
C ILE A 321 -41.99 33.54 17.94
#